data_AF-A0ABC8ULH9-F1
#
_entry.id   AF-A0ABC8ULH9-F1
#
_cell.length_a   1.000
_cell.length_b   1.000
_cell.length_c   1.000
_cell.angle_alpha   90.00
_cell.angle_beta   90.00
_cell.angle_gamma   90.00
#
_symmetry.space_group_name_H-M   'P 1'
#
loop_
_entity.id
_entity.type
_entity.pdbx_description
1 polymer ?
#
loop_
_entity_poly.entity_id
_entity_poly.type
_entity_poly.pdbx_seq_one_letter_code
_entity_poly.pdbx_strand_id
1 'polypeptide(L)'
;MPSYASKECDFPAIFNLGDSNSDTGALAAAFNWTPPPYGETFFHKPVGRFSDGRLIIDFIARSLGLPFLSAYLNSLGTNFTNGANFASAAATIGPPEYIIPVGGFSPFYLDVQYWQLKQFIYRSQILKKQGGVYGDLMPMKEYFSKALYTMDIGQNDLGQGFSSNRSIEEVNASVPDIVNSFSTHVKNIYGLGARTFWIHNTGPIGCLAYIFVNFPPNADQMDSAGCAKPYNEVAQYFNYKLKKAIVQLRKDLPLAALTYVDIYSAKYSLFLEPEKYGTPHDSFPYSTYKILGK
;
A
#
# COMPACT_ATOMS: atom_id res chain seq x y z
N MET A 1 4.77 26.28 22.40
CA MET A 1 3.57 26.99 21.91
C MET A 1 2.48 25.97 21.70
N PRO A 2 1.24 26.20 22.15
CA PRO A 2 0.16 25.24 21.93
C PRO A 2 -0.17 25.22 20.43
N SER A 3 -0.04 24.06 19.80
CA SER A 3 -0.49 23.87 18.42
C SER A 3 -2.01 24.01 18.39
N TYR A 4 -2.52 25.06 17.78
CA TYR A 4 -3.91 25.11 17.36
C TYR A 4 -4.11 24.01 16.30
N ALA A 5 -4.66 22.87 16.70
CA ALA A 5 -5.20 21.92 15.75
C ALA A 5 -6.42 22.58 15.09
N SER A 6 -6.37 22.80 13.77
CA SER A 6 -7.56 23.22 13.02
C SER A 6 -8.63 22.14 13.20
N LYS A 7 -9.89 22.55 13.38
CA LYS A 7 -11.03 21.66 13.59
C LYS A 7 -11.33 20.73 12.40
N GLU A 8 -10.67 20.91 11.27
CA GLU A 8 -10.80 20.08 10.08
C GLU A 8 -9.41 19.76 9.50
N CYS A 9 -9.19 18.48 9.15
CA CYS A 9 -8.04 18.02 8.38
C CYS A 9 -8.27 18.39 6.91
N ASP A 10 -7.76 19.55 6.49
CA ASP A 10 -7.89 20.02 5.11
C ASP A 10 -6.68 19.60 4.27
N PHE A 11 -6.81 18.48 3.55
CA PHE A 11 -5.82 18.02 2.58
C PHE A 11 -6.37 18.24 1.16
N PRO A 12 -5.72 19.06 0.32
CA PRO A 12 -6.21 19.31 -1.04
C PRO A 12 -5.94 18.15 -2.01
N ALA A 13 -5.04 17.24 -1.65
CA ALA A 13 -4.65 16.11 -2.48
C ALA A 13 -4.10 14.94 -1.65
N ILE A 14 -4.10 13.74 -2.25
CA ILE A 14 -3.43 12.55 -1.72
C ILE A 14 -2.45 12.01 -2.76
N PHE A 15 -1.21 11.73 -2.33
CA PHE A 15 -0.24 10.99 -3.13
C PHE A 15 0.05 9.66 -2.47
N ASN A 16 -0.44 8.57 -3.09
CA ASN A 16 -0.36 7.23 -2.51
C ASN A 16 0.79 6.44 -3.14
N LEU A 17 1.61 5.80 -2.30
CA LEU A 17 2.59 4.79 -2.70
C LEU A 17 2.25 3.51 -1.95
N GLY A 18 2.48 2.34 -2.55
CA GLY A 18 2.07 1.12 -1.88
C GLY A 18 2.05 -0.12 -2.75
N ASP A 19 1.35 -1.12 -2.24
CA ASP A 19 1.11 -2.39 -2.90
C ASP A 19 -0.37 -2.62 -3.28
N SER A 20 -0.78 -3.89 -3.37
CA SER A 20 -2.13 -4.31 -3.75
C SER A 20 -3.22 -3.81 -2.80
N ASN A 21 -2.90 -3.52 -1.53
CA ASN A 21 -3.86 -2.99 -0.56
C ASN A 21 -4.39 -1.60 -0.96
N SER A 22 -3.66 -0.89 -1.83
CA SER A 22 -4.03 0.44 -2.30
C SER A 22 -3.89 0.64 -3.81
N ASP A 23 -3.58 -0.39 -4.60
CA ASP A 23 -3.46 -0.31 -6.06
C ASP A 23 -4.83 -0.07 -6.73
N THR A 24 -4.99 1.11 -7.35
CA THR A 24 -6.21 1.54 -8.03
C THR A 24 -6.26 1.19 -9.52
N GLY A 25 -5.28 0.45 -10.04
CA GLY A 25 -5.22 -0.01 -11.44
C GLY A 25 -3.83 0.03 -12.08
N ALA A 26 -2.76 0.37 -11.36
CA ALA A 26 -1.43 0.54 -11.91
C ALA A 26 -0.87 -0.77 -12.49
N LEU A 27 -0.96 -1.89 -11.76
CA LEU A 27 -0.49 -3.18 -12.28
C LEU A 27 -1.32 -3.63 -13.49
N ALA A 28 -2.65 -3.45 -13.43
CA ALA A 28 -3.56 -3.81 -14.50
C ALA A 28 -3.32 -2.99 -15.78
N ALA A 29 -2.94 -1.71 -15.66
CA ALA A 29 -2.59 -0.85 -16.78
C ALA A 29 -1.29 -1.28 -17.48
N ALA A 30 -0.36 -1.90 -16.76
CA ALA A 30 0.97 -2.25 -17.28
C ALA A 30 1.06 -3.66 -17.88
N PHE A 31 0.37 -4.65 -17.30
CA PHE A 31 0.55 -6.06 -17.67
C PHE A 31 -0.72 -6.71 -18.19
N ASN A 32 -1.65 -7.14 -17.33
CA ASN A 32 -2.98 -7.55 -17.76
C ASN A 32 -3.98 -7.71 -16.60
N TRP A 33 -5.25 -7.68 -17.01
CA TRP A 33 -6.56 -7.91 -16.40
C TRP A 33 -6.69 -8.46 -14.97
N THR A 34 -7.53 -7.78 -14.17
CA THR A 34 -8.11 -8.28 -12.91
C THR A 34 -9.53 -8.79 -13.20
N PRO A 35 -9.74 -10.07 -13.55
CA PRO A 35 -11.06 -10.61 -13.87
C PRO A 35 -11.98 -10.64 -12.64
N PRO A 36 -13.27 -10.96 -12.79
CA PRO A 36 -14.12 -11.34 -11.65
C PRO A 36 -13.39 -12.27 -10.65
N PRO A 37 -13.51 -12.04 -9.32
CA PRO A 37 -14.51 -11.21 -8.65
C PRO A 37 -14.12 -9.73 -8.45
N TYR A 38 -12.99 -9.27 -9.00
CA TYR A 38 -12.49 -7.92 -8.74
C TYR A 38 -13.46 -6.83 -9.23
N GLY A 39 -13.87 -5.94 -8.33
CA GLY A 39 -14.80 -4.83 -8.59
C GLY A 39 -16.30 -5.16 -8.60
N GLU A 40 -16.72 -6.41 -8.38
CA GLU A 40 -18.14 -6.83 -8.44
C GLU A 40 -19.09 -6.09 -7.48
N THR A 41 -18.70 -5.85 -6.23
CA THR A 41 -19.62 -5.38 -5.18
C THR A 41 -19.85 -3.87 -5.19
N PHE A 42 -18.90 -3.09 -5.70
CA PHE A 42 -19.02 -1.62 -5.74
C PHE A 42 -18.97 -1.03 -7.16
N PHE A 43 -18.07 -1.53 -8.01
CA PHE A 43 -17.91 -1.00 -9.37
C PHE A 43 -18.73 -1.76 -10.40
N HIS A 44 -19.24 -2.94 -10.03
CA HIS A 44 -20.03 -3.87 -10.84
C HIS A 44 -19.31 -4.32 -12.14
N LYS A 45 -17.98 -4.20 -12.16
CA LYS A 45 -17.08 -4.67 -13.22
C LYS A 45 -15.62 -4.63 -12.75
N PRO A 46 -14.72 -5.41 -13.38
CA PRO A 46 -13.28 -5.22 -13.30
C PRO A 46 -12.84 -3.77 -13.51
N VAL A 47 -12.08 -3.23 -12.53
CA VAL A 47 -11.51 -1.87 -12.59
C VAL A 47 -10.01 -1.83 -12.25
N GLY A 48 -9.31 -2.96 -12.31
CA GLY A 48 -7.85 -2.98 -12.07
C GLY A 48 -7.43 -3.15 -10.60
N ARG A 49 -8.38 -3.41 -9.69
CA ARG A 49 -8.17 -3.41 -8.23
C ARG A 49 -8.12 -4.82 -7.67
N PHE A 50 -7.30 -5.05 -6.65
CA PHE A 50 -7.19 -6.35 -5.94
C PHE A 50 -8.20 -6.46 -4.79
N SER A 51 -9.44 -6.06 -5.06
CA SER A 51 -10.60 -6.20 -4.19
C SER A 51 -11.85 -6.34 -5.06
N ASP A 52 -12.86 -7.02 -4.55
CA ASP A 52 -14.22 -7.06 -5.11
C ASP A 52 -14.91 -5.69 -5.10
N GLY A 53 -14.34 -4.67 -4.44
CA GLY A 53 -14.90 -3.33 -4.42
C GLY A 53 -13.85 -2.25 -4.11
N ARG A 54 -14.15 -1.46 -3.09
CA ARG A 54 -13.34 -0.31 -2.68
C ARG A 54 -12.14 -0.74 -1.85
N LEU A 55 -11.07 0.02 -1.96
CA LEU A 55 -9.83 -0.11 -1.17
C LEU A 55 -9.83 0.89 -0.01
N ILE A 56 -8.98 0.67 1.00
CA ILE A 56 -8.85 1.57 2.16
C ILE A 56 -8.61 3.03 1.70
N ILE A 57 -7.82 3.22 0.64
CA ILE A 57 -7.52 4.54 0.08
C ILE A 57 -8.77 5.29 -0.43
N ASP A 58 -9.80 4.57 -0.90
CA ASP A 58 -11.06 5.20 -1.33
C ASP A 58 -11.86 5.74 -0.13
N PHE A 59 -11.81 5.05 1.01
CA PHE A 59 -12.43 5.51 2.25
C PHE A 59 -11.68 6.71 2.83
N ILE A 60 -10.35 6.71 2.76
CA ILE A 60 -9.52 7.88 3.13
C ILE A 60 -9.90 9.08 2.26
N ALA A 61 -9.89 8.94 0.93
CA ALA A 61 -10.26 10.02 0.01
C ALA A 61 -11.66 10.57 0.30
N ARG A 62 -12.65 9.68 0.47
CA ARG A 62 -14.02 10.08 0.81
C ARG A 62 -14.11 10.83 2.14
N SER A 63 -13.35 10.41 3.15
CA SER A 63 -13.34 11.07 4.47
C SER A 63 -12.77 12.50 4.42
N LEU A 64 -11.94 12.78 3.41
CA LEU A 64 -11.34 14.10 3.16
C LEU A 64 -12.12 14.92 2.12
N GLY A 65 -13.28 14.43 1.64
CA GLY A 65 -14.05 15.10 0.59
C GLY A 65 -13.40 15.09 -0.80
N LEU A 66 -12.44 14.19 -1.03
CA LEU A 66 -11.70 14.08 -2.29
C LEU A 66 -12.28 12.98 -3.20
N PRO A 67 -12.12 13.10 -4.53
CA PRO A 67 -12.46 12.03 -5.46
C PRO A 67 -11.55 10.81 -5.28
N PHE A 68 -11.95 9.66 -5.83
CA PHE A 68 -11.07 8.49 -5.88
C PHE A 68 -9.83 8.78 -6.72
N LEU A 69 -8.69 8.30 -6.24
CA LEU A 69 -7.42 8.55 -6.90
C LEU A 69 -7.32 7.75 -8.20
N SER A 70 -6.82 8.41 -9.24
CA SER A 70 -6.41 7.77 -10.49
C SER A 70 -5.05 7.09 -10.30
N ALA A 71 -4.90 5.88 -10.82
CA ALA A 71 -3.59 5.23 -10.93
C ALA A 71 -2.68 6.04 -11.87
N TYR A 72 -1.43 6.25 -11.49
CA TYR A 72 -0.45 7.01 -12.27
C TYR A 72 -0.22 6.41 -13.67
N LEU A 73 -0.29 5.07 -13.80
CA LEU A 73 -0.07 4.37 -15.06
C LEU A 73 -1.32 4.29 -15.96
N ASN A 74 -2.49 4.74 -15.51
CA ASN A 74 -3.68 4.77 -16.36
C ASN A 74 -3.55 5.87 -17.42
N SER A 75 -3.74 5.50 -18.69
CA SER A 75 -3.66 6.43 -19.83
C SER A 75 -4.98 7.12 -20.18
N LEU A 76 -6.12 6.54 -19.79
CA LEU A 76 -7.45 7.01 -20.19
C LEU A 76 -8.27 7.48 -18.98
N GLY A 77 -8.90 8.64 -19.11
CA GLY A 77 -9.88 9.15 -18.14
C GLY A 77 -9.30 9.56 -16.78
N THR A 78 -7.99 9.80 -16.70
CA THR A 78 -7.33 10.18 -15.44
C THR A 78 -7.54 11.66 -15.13
N ASN A 79 -7.77 11.92 -13.84
CA ASN A 79 -7.80 13.26 -13.28
C ASN A 79 -6.88 13.24 -12.06
N PHE A 80 -5.85 14.10 -12.08
CA PHE A 80 -4.84 14.17 -11.03
C PHE A 80 -4.90 15.49 -10.25
N THR A 81 -5.95 16.30 -10.42
CA THR A 81 -6.11 17.60 -9.76
C THR A 81 -6.01 17.47 -8.23
N ASN A 82 -6.50 16.37 -7.66
CA ASN A 82 -6.45 16.05 -6.23
C ASN A 82 -5.47 14.92 -5.87
N GLY A 83 -4.45 14.73 -6.72
CA GLY A 83 -3.37 13.78 -6.48
C GLY A 83 -3.45 12.50 -7.31
N ALA A 84 -2.54 11.58 -7.04
CA ALA A 84 -2.27 10.41 -7.88
C ALA A 84 -1.89 9.21 -7.03
N ASN A 85 -2.14 8.01 -7.58
CA ASN A 85 -1.80 6.76 -6.92
C ASN A 85 -0.71 6.01 -7.69
N PHE A 86 0.44 5.82 -7.04
CA PHE A 86 1.61 5.13 -7.56
C PHE A 86 1.72 3.69 -7.04
N ALA A 87 0.83 3.26 -6.13
CA ALA A 87 0.83 1.90 -5.63
C ALA A 87 0.60 0.89 -6.76
N SER A 88 1.29 -0.24 -6.66
CA SER A 88 1.19 -1.33 -7.62
C SER A 88 1.14 -2.67 -6.90
N ALA A 89 0.18 -3.51 -7.25
CA ALA A 89 0.02 -4.82 -6.66
C ALA A 89 1.31 -5.65 -6.73
N ALA A 90 1.61 -6.38 -5.65
CA ALA A 90 2.86 -7.13 -5.47
C ALA A 90 4.15 -6.28 -5.43
N ALA A 91 4.05 -4.96 -5.22
CA ALA A 91 5.23 -4.11 -5.02
C ALA A 91 5.91 -4.38 -3.66
N THR A 92 7.23 -4.38 -3.70
CA THR A 92 8.15 -4.48 -2.56
C THR A 92 8.76 -3.12 -2.25
N ILE A 93 9.33 -2.96 -1.06
CA ILE A 93 10.20 -1.82 -0.72
C ILE A 93 11.54 -1.96 -1.44
N GLY A 94 12.17 -3.12 -1.32
CA GLY A 94 13.43 -3.45 -1.99
C GLY A 94 13.24 -3.85 -3.45
N PRO A 95 14.32 -3.92 -4.26
CA PRO A 95 14.26 -4.49 -5.60
C PRO A 95 13.84 -5.97 -5.51
N PRO A 96 12.80 -6.39 -6.23
CA PRO A 96 12.34 -7.78 -6.21
C PRO A 96 13.30 -8.72 -6.95
N GLU A 97 13.40 -9.96 -6.48
CA GLU A 97 14.26 -11.00 -7.09
C GLU A 97 13.64 -11.59 -8.36
N TYR A 98 12.31 -11.77 -8.36
CA TYR A 98 11.56 -12.40 -9.44
C TYR A 98 10.41 -11.49 -9.90
N ILE A 99 10.64 -10.79 -11.00
CA ILE A 99 9.73 -9.76 -11.53
C ILE A 99 8.74 -10.34 -12.56
N ILE A 100 7.50 -9.88 -12.52
CA ILE A 100 6.47 -10.14 -13.55
C ILE A 100 6.99 -9.78 -14.97
N PRO A 101 6.79 -10.61 -16.01
CA PRO A 101 5.83 -11.72 -16.08
C PRO A 101 6.39 -13.10 -15.70
N VAL A 102 7.69 -13.22 -15.44
CA VAL A 102 8.31 -14.52 -15.11
C VAL A 102 8.15 -14.85 -13.62
N GLY A 103 8.26 -13.83 -12.76
CA GLY A 103 8.05 -13.94 -11.32
C GLY A 103 6.69 -13.43 -10.86
N GLY A 104 6.54 -13.30 -9.54
CA GLY A 104 5.29 -12.87 -8.89
C GLY A 104 5.28 -11.44 -8.37
N PHE A 105 6.40 -10.70 -8.47
CA PHE A 105 6.54 -9.37 -7.87
C PHE A 105 6.53 -8.25 -8.91
N SER A 106 6.02 -7.09 -8.52
CA SER A 106 5.88 -5.95 -9.42
C SER A 106 7.22 -5.32 -9.78
N PRO A 107 7.46 -4.93 -11.04
CA PRO A 107 8.59 -4.07 -11.38
C PRO A 107 8.44 -2.65 -10.81
N PHE A 108 7.25 -2.27 -10.36
CA PHE A 108 6.97 -0.97 -9.76
C PHE A 108 7.15 -1.03 -8.23
N TYR A 109 8.31 -1.51 -7.78
CA TYR A 109 8.73 -1.46 -6.37
C TYR A 109 8.99 -0.02 -5.92
N LEU A 110 9.21 0.22 -4.63
CA LEU A 110 9.13 1.56 -4.05
C LEU A 110 10.07 2.60 -4.70
N ASP A 111 11.27 2.23 -5.13
CA ASP A 111 12.18 3.17 -5.81
C ASP A 111 11.59 3.62 -7.16
N VAL A 112 10.99 2.70 -7.91
CA VAL A 112 10.31 3.03 -9.17
C VAL A 112 9.09 3.91 -8.91
N GLN A 113 8.29 3.63 -7.88
CA GLN A 113 7.16 4.49 -7.50
C GLN A 113 7.64 5.89 -7.10
N TYR A 114 8.77 6.00 -6.40
CA TYR A 114 9.40 7.29 -6.10
C TYR A 114 9.82 8.03 -7.36
N TRP A 115 10.45 7.36 -8.33
CA TRP A 115 10.79 7.98 -9.61
C TRP A 115 9.56 8.44 -10.38
N GLN A 116 8.49 7.65 -10.39
CA GLN A 116 7.21 8.04 -10.97
C GLN A 116 6.64 9.29 -10.31
N LEU A 117 6.62 9.36 -8.98
CA LEU A 117 6.20 10.55 -8.22
C LEU A 117 7.06 11.77 -8.57
N LYS A 118 8.38 11.63 -8.59
CA LYS A 118 9.31 12.72 -8.93
C LYS A 118 9.06 13.27 -10.33
N GLN A 119 8.90 12.38 -11.32
CA GLN A 119 8.58 12.75 -12.70
C GLN A 119 7.20 13.40 -12.80
N PHE A 120 6.20 12.85 -12.09
CA PHE A 120 4.85 13.40 -12.04
C PHE A 120 4.84 14.84 -11.50
N ILE A 121 5.52 15.10 -10.38
CA ILE A 121 5.63 16.46 -9.81
C ILE A 121 6.21 17.42 -10.86
N TYR A 122 7.32 17.06 -11.51
CA TYR A 122 7.95 17.95 -12.50
C TYR A 122 7.06 18.18 -13.73
N ARG A 123 6.55 17.10 -14.34
CA ARG A 123 5.79 17.16 -15.60
C ARG A 123 4.41 17.79 -15.42
N SER A 124 3.73 17.52 -14.30
CA SER A 124 2.43 18.12 -14.01
C SER A 124 2.51 19.65 -13.96
N GLN A 125 3.60 20.21 -13.44
CA GLN A 125 3.77 21.67 -13.38
C GLN A 125 4.08 22.30 -14.74
N ILE A 126 4.74 21.58 -15.64
CA ILE A 126 4.90 22.02 -17.04
C ILE A 126 3.52 22.11 -17.70
N LEU A 127 2.72 21.06 -17.59
CA LEU A 127 1.36 21.02 -18.15
C LEU A 127 0.47 22.09 -17.51
N LYS A 128 0.56 22.29 -16.18
CA LYS A 128 -0.19 23.33 -15.46
C LYS A 128 0.11 24.72 -16.00
N LYS A 129 1.38 25.00 -16.33
CA LYS A 129 1.81 26.29 -16.92
C LYS A 129 1.36 26.46 -18.37
N GLN A 130 1.30 25.37 -19.14
CA GLN A 130 0.80 25.39 -20.52
C GLN A 130 -0.71 25.66 -20.59
N GLY A 131 -1.45 25.26 -19.56
CA GLY A 131 -2.90 25.47 -19.47
C GLY A 131 -3.70 24.53 -20.37
N GLY A 132 -4.97 24.88 -20.59
CA GLY A 132 -5.92 24.05 -21.33
C GLY A 132 -6.31 22.78 -20.56
N VAL A 133 -7.01 21.87 -21.25
CA VAL A 133 -7.62 20.67 -20.64
C VAL A 133 -6.60 19.85 -19.85
N TYR A 134 -5.39 19.64 -20.38
CA TYR A 134 -4.37 18.87 -19.67
C TYR A 134 -3.82 19.60 -18.44
N GLY A 135 -3.72 20.93 -18.47
CA GLY A 135 -3.33 21.72 -17.30
C GLY A 135 -4.41 21.71 -16.20
N ASP A 136 -5.69 21.70 -16.58
CA ASP A 136 -6.81 21.67 -15.63
C ASP A 136 -6.88 20.36 -14.84
N LEU A 137 -6.42 19.26 -15.44
CA LEU A 137 -6.32 17.93 -14.83
C LEU A 137 -5.09 17.73 -13.94
N MET A 138 -4.21 18.73 -13.82
CA MET A 138 -3.00 18.67 -12.99
C MET A 138 -3.16 19.40 -11.64
N PRO A 139 -2.47 18.92 -10.58
CA PRO A 139 -2.53 19.54 -9.26
C PRO A 139 -1.85 20.92 -9.23
N MET A 140 -2.32 21.77 -8.32
CA MET A 140 -1.67 23.05 -8.02
C MET A 140 -0.32 22.84 -7.34
N LYS A 141 0.65 23.74 -7.58
CA LYS A 141 2.02 23.60 -7.04
C LYS A 141 2.04 23.47 -5.52
N GLU A 142 1.22 24.24 -4.84
CA GLU A 142 1.08 24.25 -3.39
C GLU A 142 0.44 22.98 -2.82
N TYR A 143 -0.21 22.14 -3.64
CA TYR A 143 -0.78 20.89 -3.15
C TYR A 143 0.31 19.90 -2.75
N PHE A 144 1.47 19.88 -3.41
CA PHE A 144 2.54 18.95 -3.05
C PHE A 144 3.08 19.14 -1.63
N SER A 145 3.09 20.36 -1.10
CA SER A 145 3.53 20.59 0.29
C SER A 145 2.40 20.46 1.32
N LYS A 146 1.14 20.46 0.87
CA LYS A 146 -0.07 20.38 1.71
C LYS A 146 -0.76 19.02 1.64
N ALA A 147 -0.35 18.12 0.74
CA ALA A 147 -1.00 16.84 0.51
C ALA A 147 -0.73 15.82 1.62
N LEU A 148 -1.63 14.83 1.71
CA LEU A 148 -1.41 13.62 2.48
C LEU A 148 -0.65 12.60 1.65
N TYR A 149 0.50 12.15 2.13
CA TYR A 149 1.27 11.07 1.51
C TYR A 149 0.99 9.76 2.24
N THR A 150 0.29 8.85 1.60
CA THR A 150 -0.06 7.53 2.18
C THR A 150 0.92 6.47 1.71
N MET A 151 1.31 5.57 2.61
CA MET A 151 2.24 4.48 2.32
C MET A 151 1.77 3.17 2.99
N ASP A 152 1.44 2.17 2.17
CA ASP A 152 1.12 0.81 2.60
C ASP A 152 1.92 -0.19 1.76
N ILE A 153 3.09 -0.59 2.28
CA ILE A 153 4.07 -1.42 1.58
C ILE A 153 4.99 -2.14 2.57
N GLY A 154 5.54 -3.29 2.16
CA GLY A 154 6.52 -4.07 2.92
C GLY A 154 6.11 -5.52 3.16
N GLN A 155 4.82 -5.84 3.07
CA GLN A 155 4.36 -7.22 3.28
C GLN A 155 4.85 -8.17 2.18
N ASN A 156 4.96 -7.67 0.95
CA ASN A 156 5.50 -8.45 -0.17
C ASN A 156 7.01 -8.72 -0.02
N ASP A 157 7.78 -7.87 0.66
CA ASP A 157 9.20 -8.14 0.92
C ASP A 157 9.35 -9.39 1.81
N LEU A 158 8.49 -9.54 2.82
CA LEU A 158 8.44 -10.74 3.66
C LEU A 158 7.95 -11.96 2.85
N GLY A 159 6.88 -11.78 2.07
CA GLY A 159 6.33 -12.81 1.18
C GLY A 159 7.33 -13.32 0.14
N GLN A 160 8.16 -12.43 -0.41
CA GLN A 160 9.26 -12.78 -1.30
C GLN A 160 10.28 -13.65 -0.59
N GLY A 161 10.68 -13.28 0.63
CA GLY A 161 11.61 -14.09 1.42
C GLY A 161 11.15 -15.53 1.55
N PHE A 162 9.89 -15.74 1.93
CA PHE A 162 9.31 -17.09 2.04
C PHE A 162 9.25 -17.83 0.69
N SER A 163 8.86 -17.12 -0.38
CA SER A 163 8.76 -17.70 -1.72
C SER A 163 10.13 -18.07 -2.33
N SER A 164 11.21 -17.44 -1.87
CA SER A 164 12.60 -17.78 -2.22
C SER A 164 13.19 -18.89 -1.32
N ASN A 165 12.37 -19.70 -0.64
CA ASN A 165 12.78 -20.77 0.28
C ASN A 165 13.70 -20.31 1.43
N ARG A 166 13.64 -19.04 1.84
CA ARG A 166 14.39 -18.56 3.01
C ARG A 166 13.74 -19.03 4.30
N SER A 167 14.57 -19.30 5.31
CA SER A 167 14.09 -19.59 6.66
C SER A 167 13.47 -18.35 7.31
N ILE A 168 12.69 -18.54 8.38
CA ILE A 168 12.11 -17.45 9.17
C ILE A 168 13.22 -16.51 9.69
N GLU A 169 14.35 -17.07 10.11
CA GLU A 169 15.52 -16.33 10.59
C GLU A 169 16.16 -15.49 9.49
N GLU A 170 16.30 -16.04 8.29
CA GLU A 170 16.84 -15.32 7.13
C GLU A 170 15.93 -14.16 6.70
N VAL A 171 14.61 -14.38 6.69
CA VAL A 171 13.65 -13.29 6.39
C VAL A 171 13.72 -12.22 7.48
N ASN A 172 13.75 -12.60 8.77
CA ASN A 172 13.93 -11.65 9.87
C ASN A 172 15.26 -10.88 9.77
N ALA A 173 16.34 -11.52 9.33
CA ALA A 173 17.64 -10.87 9.15
C ALA A 173 17.61 -9.77 8.08
N SER A 174 16.72 -9.87 7.08
CA SER A 174 16.56 -8.85 6.02
C SER A 174 15.74 -7.62 6.45
N VAL A 175 14.90 -7.74 7.49
CA VAL A 175 13.98 -6.67 7.93
C VAL A 175 14.66 -5.32 8.20
N PRO A 176 15.81 -5.25 8.89
CA PRO A 176 16.49 -3.97 9.12
C PRO A 176 16.83 -3.22 7.82
N ASP A 177 17.29 -3.93 6.79
CA ASP A 177 17.67 -3.32 5.51
C ASP A 177 16.45 -2.85 4.73
N ILE A 178 15.36 -3.63 4.75
CA ILE A 178 14.07 -3.25 4.17
C ILE A 178 13.56 -1.95 4.82
N VAL A 179 13.58 -1.86 6.15
CA VAL A 179 13.12 -0.66 6.89
C VAL A 179 14.05 0.54 6.68
N ASN A 180 15.36 0.32 6.55
CA ASN A 180 16.31 1.38 6.21
C ASN A 180 16.07 1.93 4.80
N SER A 181 15.80 1.06 3.82
CA SER A 181 15.40 1.45 2.47
C SER A 181 14.11 2.26 2.49
N PHE A 182 13.07 1.79 3.20
CA PHE A 182 11.82 2.54 3.38
C PHE A 182 12.07 3.94 3.95
N SER A 183 12.88 4.03 5.01
CA SER A 183 13.22 5.30 5.66
C SER A 183 13.93 6.27 4.71
N THR A 184 14.76 5.75 3.81
CA THR A 184 15.44 6.53 2.77
C THR A 184 14.44 7.11 1.78
N HIS A 185 13.44 6.32 1.35
CA HIS A 185 12.38 6.81 0.46
C HIS A 185 11.51 7.89 1.13
N VAL A 186 11.18 7.75 2.42
CA VAL A 186 10.47 8.81 3.16
C VAL A 186 11.28 10.11 3.17
N LYS A 187 12.60 10.05 3.41
CA LYS A 187 13.49 11.21 3.35
C LYS A 187 13.55 11.83 1.95
N ASN A 188 13.59 11.00 0.91
CA ASN A 188 13.59 11.46 -0.48
C ASN A 188 12.28 12.18 -0.84
N ILE A 189 11.13 11.60 -0.48
CA ILE A 189 9.80 12.18 -0.72
C ILE A 189 9.63 13.49 0.07
N TYR A 190 10.14 13.55 1.30
CA TYR A 190 10.24 14.80 2.06
C TYR A 190 11.07 15.87 1.33
N GLY A 191 12.18 15.47 0.70
CA GLY A 191 13.01 16.32 -0.15
C GLY A 191 12.28 16.85 -1.39
N LEU A 192 11.25 16.16 -1.87
CA LEU A 192 10.36 16.63 -2.94
C LEU A 192 9.29 17.63 -2.46
N GLY A 193 9.22 17.92 -1.15
CA GLY A 193 8.30 18.89 -0.57
C GLY A 193 7.21 18.31 0.32
N ALA A 194 7.11 16.99 0.44
CA ALA A 194 6.09 16.33 1.26
C ALA A 194 6.23 16.68 2.76
N ARG A 195 5.10 16.93 3.43
CA ARG A 195 5.07 17.33 4.85
C ARG A 195 4.14 16.50 5.73
N THR A 196 3.23 15.72 5.17
CA THR A 196 2.34 14.87 5.97
C THR A 196 2.34 13.46 5.43
N PHE A 197 2.74 12.50 6.28
CA PHE A 197 2.84 11.09 5.94
C PHE A 197 1.88 10.26 6.79
N TRP A 198 1.18 9.32 6.16
CA TRP A 198 0.29 8.35 6.77
C TRP A 198 0.78 6.94 6.41
N ILE A 199 1.49 6.32 7.35
CA ILE A 199 2.27 5.11 7.11
C ILE A 199 1.60 3.94 7.82
N HIS A 200 1.14 2.98 7.03
CA HIS A 200 0.60 1.72 7.53
C HIS A 200 1.74 0.77 7.87
N ASN A 201 1.56 0.00 8.94
CA ASN A 201 2.37 -1.19 9.16
C ASN A 201 1.78 -2.37 8.35
N THR A 202 2.51 -3.48 8.30
CA THR A 202 2.06 -4.68 7.57
C THR A 202 0.95 -5.40 8.32
N GLY A 203 0.06 -6.09 7.59
CA GLY A 203 -0.98 -6.93 8.18
C GLY A 203 -0.46 -8.25 8.75
N PRO A 204 -1.34 -9.07 9.36
CA PRO A 204 -0.98 -10.38 9.87
C PRO A 204 -0.80 -11.37 8.71
N ILE A 205 0.40 -11.40 8.14
CA ILE A 205 0.71 -12.18 6.93
C ILE A 205 0.41 -13.68 7.11
N GLY A 206 0.58 -14.22 8.33
CA GLY A 206 0.28 -15.61 8.66
C GLY A 206 -1.21 -15.96 8.64
N CYS A 207 -2.10 -14.97 8.57
CA CYS A 207 -3.54 -15.20 8.39
C CYS A 207 -3.96 -15.29 6.91
N LEU A 208 -3.04 -15.09 5.96
CA LEU A 208 -3.37 -15.04 4.55
C LEU A 208 -3.46 -16.44 3.94
N ALA A 209 -4.48 -16.67 3.11
CA ALA A 209 -4.73 -17.96 2.49
C ALA A 209 -3.51 -18.53 1.73
N TYR A 210 -2.72 -17.68 1.05
CA TYR A 210 -1.56 -18.15 0.32
C TYR A 210 -0.45 -18.70 1.23
N ILE A 211 -0.37 -18.25 2.49
CA ILE A 211 0.56 -18.84 3.47
C ILE A 211 0.16 -20.28 3.74
N PHE A 212 -1.12 -20.56 3.98
CA PHE A 212 -1.60 -21.93 4.20
C PHE A 212 -1.44 -22.85 3.00
N VAL A 213 -1.56 -22.31 1.78
CA VAL A 213 -1.42 -23.10 0.55
C VAL A 213 0.03 -23.41 0.23
N ASN A 214 0.92 -22.42 0.32
CA ASN A 214 2.31 -22.56 -0.14
C ASN A 214 3.28 -22.92 0.98
N PHE A 215 2.95 -22.58 2.23
CA PHE A 215 3.80 -22.79 3.40
C PHE A 215 2.96 -23.29 4.60
N PRO A 216 2.35 -24.49 4.48
CA PRO A 216 1.39 -24.97 5.45
C PRO A 216 2.02 -25.08 6.85
N PRO A 217 1.44 -24.42 7.87
CA PRO A 217 1.95 -24.53 9.24
C PRO A 217 1.59 -25.89 9.85
N ASN A 218 2.41 -26.36 10.80
CA ASN A 218 2.02 -27.45 11.68
C ASN A 218 0.93 -27.00 12.67
N ALA A 219 0.17 -27.94 13.23
CA ALA A 219 -0.92 -27.64 14.16
C ALA A 219 -0.48 -26.87 15.41
N ASP A 220 0.74 -27.12 15.91
CA ASP A 220 1.36 -26.42 17.05
C ASP A 220 1.88 -25.03 16.69
N GLN A 221 1.92 -24.69 15.40
CA GLN A 221 2.33 -23.38 14.88
C GLN A 221 1.14 -22.46 14.60
N MET A 222 -0.08 -22.85 14.96
CA MET A 222 -1.25 -21.99 14.85
C MET A 222 -1.46 -21.18 16.13
N ASP A 223 -1.82 -19.91 15.98
CA ASP A 223 -2.27 -19.08 17.11
C ASP A 223 -3.76 -19.25 17.41
N SER A 224 -4.26 -18.58 18.46
CA SER A 224 -5.66 -18.66 18.87
C SER A 224 -6.65 -18.10 17.86
N ALA A 225 -6.20 -17.29 16.89
CA ALA A 225 -7.02 -16.77 15.79
C ALA A 225 -6.99 -17.70 14.57
N GLY A 226 -6.31 -18.86 14.67
CA GLY A 226 -6.16 -19.82 13.58
C GLY A 226 -5.12 -19.40 12.53
N CYS A 227 -4.26 -18.43 12.84
CA CYS A 227 -3.23 -17.95 11.91
C CYS A 227 -1.88 -18.65 12.12
N ALA A 228 -1.07 -18.72 11.07
CA ALA A 228 0.27 -19.28 11.12
C ALA A 228 1.23 -18.36 11.92
N LYS A 229 1.47 -18.72 13.18
CA LYS A 229 2.18 -17.90 14.17
C LYS A 229 3.60 -17.48 13.74
N PRO A 230 4.47 -18.37 13.22
CA PRO A 230 5.84 -17.97 12.85
C PRO A 230 5.87 -16.84 11.81
N TYR A 231 4.96 -16.84 10.85
CA TYR A 231 4.86 -15.81 9.82
C TYR A 231 4.33 -14.48 10.39
N ASN A 232 3.36 -14.56 11.31
CA ASN A 232 2.86 -13.39 12.03
C ASN A 232 3.95 -12.74 12.89
N GLU A 233 4.83 -13.52 13.52
CA GLU A 233 5.97 -13.01 14.31
C GLU A 233 6.97 -12.23 13.44
N VAL A 234 7.22 -12.66 12.19
CA VAL A 234 8.03 -11.90 11.23
C VAL A 234 7.38 -10.56 10.89
N ALA A 235 6.07 -10.53 10.61
CA ALA A 235 5.34 -9.30 10.35
C ALA A 235 5.36 -8.35 11.57
N GLN A 236 5.20 -8.88 12.78
CA GLN A 236 5.31 -8.11 14.02
C GLN A 236 6.72 -7.53 14.22
N TYR A 237 7.77 -8.29 13.89
CA TYR A 237 9.15 -7.81 13.96
C TYR A 237 9.42 -6.68 12.95
N PHE A 238 8.92 -6.82 11.71
CA PHE A 238 8.92 -5.73 10.73
C PHE A 238 8.22 -4.48 11.28
N ASN A 239 7.01 -4.64 11.80
CA ASN A 239 6.21 -3.55 12.34
C ASN A 239 6.90 -2.84 13.52
N TYR A 240 7.56 -3.60 14.39
CA TYR A 240 8.38 -3.07 15.48
C TYR A 240 9.55 -2.21 14.97
N LYS A 241 10.28 -2.69 13.96
CA LYS A 241 11.40 -1.95 13.35
C LYS A 241 10.91 -0.70 12.62
N LEU A 242 9.82 -0.80 11.87
CA LEU A 242 9.18 0.33 11.20
C LEU A 242 8.75 1.42 12.20
N LYS A 243 8.10 1.04 13.31
CA LYS A 243 7.70 1.98 14.37
C LYS A 243 8.91 2.72 14.96
N LYS A 244 10.01 2.02 15.22
CA LYS A 244 11.27 2.63 15.67
C LYS A 244 11.85 3.58 14.63
N ALA A 245 11.85 3.20 13.36
CA ALA A 245 12.34 4.04 12.27
C ALA A 245 11.51 5.31 12.12
N ILE A 246 10.18 5.24 12.24
CA ILE A 246 9.30 6.42 12.20
C ILE A 246 9.56 7.38 13.38
N VAL A 247 9.84 6.85 14.57
CA VAL A 247 10.27 7.69 15.71
C VAL A 247 11.56 8.44 15.39
N GLN A 248 12.51 7.80 14.71
CA GLN A 248 13.74 8.48 14.28
C GLN A 248 13.47 9.48 13.15
N LEU A 249 12.67 9.13 12.15
CA LEU A 249 12.29 10.02 11.04
C LEU A 249 11.61 11.30 11.53
N ARG A 250 10.79 11.24 12.58
CA ARG A 250 10.20 12.44 13.21
C ARG A 250 11.25 13.40 13.79
N LYS A 251 12.40 12.89 14.24
CA LYS A 251 13.52 13.72 14.70
C LYS A 251 14.31 14.28 13.52
N ASP A 252 14.55 13.45 12.51
CA ASP A 252 15.31 13.82 11.32
C ASP A 252 14.56 14.81 10.42
N LEU A 253 13.23 14.79 10.45
CA LEU A 253 12.34 15.55 9.56
C LEU A 253 11.40 16.48 10.36
N PRO A 254 11.92 17.53 11.02
CA PRO A 254 11.16 18.33 11.98
C PRO A 254 9.99 19.14 11.37
N LEU A 255 9.98 19.32 10.04
CA LEU A 255 8.89 19.99 9.33
C LEU A 255 7.79 19.02 8.88
N ALA A 256 7.95 17.72 9.09
CA ALA A 256 7.00 16.71 8.67
C ALA A 256 6.20 16.15 9.85
N ALA A 257 4.91 15.93 9.63
CA ALA A 257 4.07 15.08 10.46
C ALA A 257 4.09 13.66 9.90
N LEU A 258 4.55 12.68 10.69
CA LEU A 258 4.54 11.26 10.32
C LEU A 258 3.60 10.51 11.24
N THR A 259 2.50 9.97 10.71
CA THR A 259 1.52 9.16 11.43
C THR A 259 1.78 7.68 11.16
N TYR A 260 1.96 6.91 12.23
CA TYR A 260 2.05 5.45 12.18
C TYR A 260 0.66 4.85 12.42
N VAL A 261 0.24 3.91 11.60
CA VAL A 261 -1.11 3.35 11.59
C VAL A 261 -0.99 1.84 11.76
N ASP A 262 -1.62 1.34 12.82
CA ASP A 262 -1.55 -0.08 13.20
C ASP A 262 -2.63 -0.90 12.48
N ILE A 263 -2.41 -1.13 11.19
CA ILE A 263 -3.21 -2.01 10.33
C ILE A 263 -3.10 -3.47 10.77
N TYR A 264 -1.96 -3.92 11.32
CA TYR A 264 -1.81 -5.26 11.87
C TYR A 264 -2.92 -5.58 12.87
N SER A 265 -3.03 -4.78 13.93
CA SER A 265 -4.01 -5.02 14.99
C SER A 265 -5.44 -4.92 14.47
N ALA A 266 -5.72 -3.97 13.57
CA ALA A 266 -7.03 -3.83 12.94
C ALA A 266 -7.40 -5.07 12.13
N LYS A 267 -6.53 -5.54 11.24
CA LYS A 267 -6.78 -6.75 10.42
C LYS A 267 -6.81 -8.02 11.26
N TYR A 268 -5.94 -8.15 12.26
CA TYR A 268 -5.90 -9.32 13.15
C TYR A 268 -7.19 -9.46 13.97
N SER A 269 -7.79 -8.35 14.40
CA SER A 269 -9.07 -8.38 15.12
C SER A 269 -10.22 -8.99 14.32
N LEU A 270 -10.17 -8.95 12.99
CA LEU A 270 -11.17 -9.60 12.13
C LEU A 270 -11.12 -11.13 12.23
N PHE A 271 -9.93 -11.70 12.45
CA PHE A 271 -9.73 -13.14 12.63
C PHE A 271 -10.03 -13.57 14.07
N LEU A 272 -9.70 -12.72 15.04
CA LEU A 272 -9.91 -13.00 16.46
C LEU A 272 -11.38 -12.85 16.88
N GLU A 273 -12.09 -11.86 16.36
CA GLU A 273 -13.45 -11.49 16.76
C GLU A 273 -14.42 -11.40 15.55
N PRO A 274 -14.55 -12.44 14.71
CA PRO A 274 -15.32 -12.34 13.45
C PRO A 274 -16.78 -11.94 13.68
N GLU A 275 -17.42 -12.42 14.75
CA GLU A 275 -18.82 -12.10 15.07
C GLU A 275 -19.08 -10.60 15.29
N LYS A 276 -18.09 -9.85 15.79
CA LYS A 276 -18.20 -8.41 16.05
C LYS A 276 -18.24 -7.57 14.76
N TYR A 277 -17.62 -8.07 13.70
CA TYR A 277 -17.49 -7.38 12.41
C TYR A 277 -18.47 -7.90 11.36
N GLY A 278 -19.35 -8.82 11.75
CA GLY A 278 -20.28 -9.53 10.88
C GLY A 278 -19.72 -10.89 10.46
N THR A 279 -20.59 -11.90 10.45
CA THR A 279 -20.25 -13.21 9.89
C THR A 279 -19.94 -13.04 8.41
N PRO A 280 -18.82 -13.59 7.90
CA PRO A 280 -18.60 -13.71 6.46
C PRO A 280 -19.87 -14.32 5.86
N HIS A 281 -20.50 -13.64 4.89
CA HIS A 281 -21.65 -14.18 4.17
C HIS A 281 -21.24 -15.57 3.67
N ASP A 282 -22.02 -16.59 4.08
CA ASP A 282 -21.86 -18.02 3.82
C ASP A 282 -20.62 -18.38 3.01
N SER A 283 -19.66 -18.99 3.73
CA SER A 283 -18.38 -19.50 3.27
C SER A 283 -17.33 -18.43 2.95
N PHE A 284 -16.11 -18.62 3.46
CA PHE A 284 -14.93 -18.44 2.62
C PHE A 284 -14.89 -19.71 1.75
N PRO A 285 -15.68 -19.88 0.66
CA PRO A 285 -15.40 -21.01 -0.19
C PRO A 285 -14.27 -20.53 -1.06
N TYR A 286 -13.03 -20.83 -0.71
CA TYR A 286 -12.10 -21.17 -1.78
C TYR A 286 -11.99 -20.09 -2.91
N SER A 287 -12.13 -18.79 -2.62
CA SER A 287 -12.18 -17.76 -3.68
C SER A 287 -10.78 -17.43 -4.21
N THR A 288 -9.74 -17.86 -3.48
CA THR A 288 -8.38 -18.05 -4.01
C THR A 288 -8.20 -19.30 -4.86
N TYR A 289 -9.09 -20.29 -4.81
CA TYR A 289 -8.95 -21.55 -5.55
C TYR A 289 -9.64 -21.56 -6.92
N LYS A 290 -10.46 -20.55 -7.24
CA LYS A 290 -11.02 -20.40 -8.60
C LYS A 290 -10.13 -19.59 -9.56
N ILE A 291 -9.02 -19.02 -9.10
CA ILE A 291 -8.07 -18.27 -9.95
C ILE A 291 -6.91 -19.14 -10.46
N LEU A 292 -6.75 -20.37 -9.95
CA LEU A 292 -5.79 -21.36 -10.48
C LEU A 292 -6.49 -22.59 -11.06
N GLY A 293 -7.53 -22.34 -11.85
CA GLY A 293 -8.26 -23.33 -12.63
C GLY A 293 -7.77 -23.39 -14.08
N LYS A 294 -6.50 -23.74 -14.29
CA LYS A 294 -5.92 -24.57 -15.37
C LYS A 294 -4.40 -24.51 -15.34
#